data_AF-A0A6G6XD78-F1
#
_entry.id   AF-A0A6G6XD78-F1
#
_cell.length_a   1.000
_cell.length_b   1.000
_cell.length_c   1.000
_cell.angle_alpha   90.00
_cell.angle_beta   90.00
_cell.angle_gamma   90.00
#
_symmetry.space_group_name_H-M   'P 1'
#
loop_
_entity.id
_entity.type
_entity.pdbx_description
1 polymer ?
#
loop_
_entity_poly.entity_id
_entity_poly.type
_entity_poly.pdbx_seq_one_letter_code
_entity_poly.pdbx_strand_id
1 'polypeptide(L)'
;MRSSEVARLKNLDQGTQAELLIEGTSAQERNAMIPIADLPIGKVAGFSAIPKGGAQFNSALTCLTQAIYYEAANEPLQGKRAVAQVVLNRLKHPAYPNSVCGVVYEGVYRPVCQFSFTCDGALLRQPMARQWGESKAVAQAMLAGSVEPSVGTATHYHADYVVPRWAFTLAKITQIGTHIFYRFPGSAGNNRAFIGRWNGYEAVPAIDYDRLRGMLEAELGPVEPEYVPGLTVTPHVADRHAPADVGGRIDTTKSWRLSIPDPVNATGSYNATLARQGEDNAIGLDEGEK
;
A
#
# COMPACT_ATOMS: atom_id res chain seq x y z
N MET A 1 10.59 27.72 4.23
CA MET A 1 11.12 26.71 5.17
C MET A 1 12.63 26.69 5.00
N ARG A 2 13.43 26.62 6.08
CA ARG A 2 14.91 26.62 5.97
C ARG A 2 15.39 25.25 5.46
N SER A 3 16.46 25.19 4.66
CA SER A 3 16.98 23.93 4.07
C SER A 3 17.24 22.82 5.11
N SER A 4 17.74 23.19 6.29
CA SER A 4 17.97 22.27 7.42
C SER A 4 16.69 21.62 7.96
N GLU A 5 15.56 22.31 7.87
CA GLU A 5 14.26 21.81 8.33
C GLU A 5 13.69 20.80 7.33
N VAL A 6 13.86 21.03 6.02
CA VAL A 6 13.49 20.07 4.97
C VAL A 6 14.33 18.80 5.08
N ALA A 7 15.64 18.93 5.32
CA ALA A 7 16.52 17.78 5.54
C ALA A 7 16.11 16.97 6.78
N ARG A 8 15.70 17.63 7.86
CA ARG A 8 15.17 16.96 9.06
C ARG A 8 13.90 16.14 8.74
N LEU A 9 12.98 16.68 7.95
CA LEU A 9 11.75 15.98 7.57
C LEU A 9 12.03 14.71 6.76
N LYS A 10 12.97 14.79 5.81
CA LYS A 10 13.45 13.64 5.00
C LYS A 10 14.25 12.59 5.75
N ASN A 11 14.54 12.82 7.03
CA ASN A 11 15.22 11.86 7.88
C ASN A 11 14.24 11.14 8.83
N LEU A 12 13.02 11.67 9.03
CA LEU A 12 12.00 11.05 9.89
C LEU A 12 11.45 9.76 9.29
N ASP A 13 11.36 9.70 7.96
CA ASP A 13 10.90 8.56 7.17
C ASP A 13 11.99 7.50 6.91
N GLN A 14 13.23 7.74 7.34
CA GLN A 14 14.33 6.76 7.22
C GLN A 14 14.35 5.71 8.34
N GLY A 15 13.61 5.93 9.44
CA GLY A 15 13.45 4.94 10.52
C GLY A 15 14.73 4.62 11.31
N THR A 16 15.77 5.45 11.21
CA THR A 16 17.08 5.26 11.88
C THR A 16 17.01 5.37 13.39
N GLN A 17 15.97 6.02 13.93
CA GLN A 17 15.74 6.20 15.37
C GLN A 17 14.55 5.40 15.91
N ALA A 18 13.92 4.54 15.10
CA ALA A 18 12.82 3.70 15.56
C ALA A 18 13.32 2.58 16.48
N GLU A 19 12.89 2.62 17.74
CA GLU A 19 12.95 1.46 18.63
C GLU A 19 11.93 0.43 18.15
N LEU A 20 12.41 -0.75 17.78
CA LEU A 20 11.59 -1.84 17.26
C LEU A 20 11.11 -2.70 18.43
N LEU A 21 10.02 -2.28 19.09
CA LEU A 21 9.29 -3.14 20.02
C LEU A 21 8.47 -4.14 19.18
N ILE A 22 9.12 -5.22 18.75
CA ILE A 22 8.51 -6.25 17.89
C ILE A 22 8.02 -7.40 18.76
N GLU A 23 6.77 -7.33 19.16
CA GLU A 23 5.98 -8.50 19.53
C GLU A 23 5.11 -8.91 18.31
N GLY A 24 4.52 -10.10 18.26
CA GLY A 24 3.70 -10.54 17.12
C GLY A 24 4.43 -11.35 16.04
N THR A 25 3.72 -12.34 15.50
CA THR A 25 4.23 -13.40 14.62
C THR A 25 4.12 -13.06 13.13
N SER A 26 3.22 -12.14 12.77
CA SER A 26 2.99 -11.70 11.39
C SER A 26 3.16 -10.18 11.21
N ALA A 27 3.30 -9.74 9.95
CA ALA A 27 3.34 -8.32 9.62
C ALA A 27 2.04 -7.59 10.03
N GLN A 28 0.90 -8.25 9.82
CA GLN A 28 -0.41 -7.73 10.15
C GLN A 28 -0.58 -7.55 11.67
N GLU A 29 -0.15 -8.52 12.48
CA GLU A 29 -0.16 -8.41 13.95
C GLU A 29 0.70 -7.24 14.42
N ARG A 30 1.92 -7.12 13.89
CA ARG A 30 2.82 -6.00 14.20
C ARG A 30 2.23 -4.64 13.84
N ASN A 31 1.62 -4.56 12.66
CA ASN A 31 0.95 -3.35 12.20
C ASN A 31 -0.30 -3.01 13.02
N ALA A 32 -1.02 -4.02 13.53
CA ALA A 32 -2.18 -3.83 14.39
C ALA A 32 -1.81 -3.24 15.76
N MET A 33 -0.62 -3.55 16.27
CA MET A 33 -0.11 -2.98 17.52
C MET A 33 0.28 -1.51 17.40
N ILE A 34 0.55 -1.00 16.20
CA ILE A 34 0.76 0.43 16.00
C ILE A 34 -0.60 1.13 16.15
N PRO A 35 -0.78 1.96 17.20
CA PRO A 35 -2.07 2.60 17.44
C PRO A 35 -2.36 3.63 16.37
N ILE A 36 -3.63 3.78 16.01
CA ILE A 36 -4.08 4.94 15.23
C ILE A 36 -3.89 6.18 16.10
N ALA A 37 -3.30 7.22 15.53
CA ALA A 37 -3.04 8.46 16.26
C ALA A 37 -4.35 9.16 16.64
N ASP A 38 -4.51 9.48 17.93
CA ASP A 38 -5.66 10.21 18.47
C ASP A 38 -5.58 11.72 18.20
N LEU A 39 -5.43 12.08 16.92
CA LEU A 39 -5.30 13.45 16.47
C LEU A 39 -6.24 13.67 15.28
N PRO A 40 -6.95 14.81 15.20
CA PRO A 40 -7.86 15.08 14.09
C PRO A 40 -7.22 14.88 12.72
N ILE A 41 -7.96 14.27 11.81
CA ILE A 41 -7.54 14.12 10.42
C ILE A 41 -7.50 15.51 9.78
N GLY A 42 -6.32 15.93 9.34
CA GLY A 42 -6.13 17.26 8.76
C GLY A 42 -6.82 17.37 7.40
N LYS A 43 -7.65 18.41 7.22
CA LYS A 43 -8.27 18.71 5.92
C LYS A 43 -7.25 19.38 4.99
N VAL A 44 -7.06 18.82 3.80
CA VAL A 44 -6.23 19.40 2.73
C VAL A 44 -7.15 19.86 1.60
N ALA A 45 -6.87 21.03 1.03
CA ALA A 45 -7.64 21.54 -0.11
C ALA A 45 -7.48 20.61 -1.33
N GLY A 46 -8.45 20.62 -2.25
CA GLY A 46 -8.35 19.93 -3.54
C GLY A 46 -7.18 20.44 -4.40
N PHE A 47 -6.79 19.67 -5.41
CA PHE A 47 -5.77 20.07 -6.38
C PHE A 47 -6.40 20.30 -7.76
N SER A 48 -6.23 21.51 -8.29
CA SER A 48 -6.74 21.88 -9.62
C SER A 48 -5.83 22.91 -10.31
N ALA A 49 -4.53 22.90 -9.96
CA ALA A 49 -3.57 23.90 -10.41
C ALA A 49 -3.13 23.73 -11.88
N ILE A 50 -3.34 22.54 -12.46
CA ILE A 50 -2.92 22.23 -13.84
C ILE A 50 -4.13 22.42 -14.77
N PRO A 51 -4.07 23.33 -15.76
CA PRO A 51 -5.18 23.56 -16.70
C PRO A 51 -5.51 22.29 -17.50
N LYS A 52 -6.79 21.90 -17.52
CA LYS A 52 -7.26 20.72 -18.24
C LYS A 52 -6.99 20.83 -19.74
N GLY A 53 -6.67 19.70 -20.39
CA GLY A 53 -6.53 19.60 -21.84
C GLY A 53 -5.17 20.01 -22.41
N GLY A 54 -4.28 20.58 -21.60
CA GLY A 54 -2.91 20.90 -22.01
C GLY A 54 -1.95 19.70 -21.91
N ALA A 55 -0.78 19.82 -22.54
CA ALA A 55 0.29 18.81 -22.47
C ALA A 55 0.70 18.49 -21.03
N GLN A 56 0.81 19.52 -20.18
CA GLN A 56 1.15 19.37 -18.76
C GLN A 56 0.11 18.55 -17.99
N PHE A 57 -1.17 18.74 -18.29
CA PHE A 57 -2.24 17.95 -17.70
C PHE A 57 -2.19 16.49 -18.14
N ASN A 58 -1.89 16.23 -19.41
CA ASN A 58 -1.76 14.87 -19.93
C ASN A 58 -0.57 14.14 -19.29
N SER A 59 0.55 14.81 -19.06
CA SER A 59 1.69 14.27 -18.31
C SER A 59 1.30 13.94 -16.86
N ALA A 60 0.75 14.90 -16.12
CA ALA A 60 0.30 14.66 -14.74
C ALA A 60 -0.74 13.54 -14.65
N LEU A 61 -1.69 13.50 -15.58
CA LEU A 61 -2.69 12.44 -15.66
C LEU A 61 -2.05 11.08 -15.86
N THR A 62 -1.06 10.98 -16.75
CA THR A 62 -0.33 9.74 -17.00
C THR A 62 0.41 9.28 -15.75
N CYS A 63 1.20 10.16 -15.14
CA CYS A 63 1.97 9.86 -13.92
C CYS A 63 1.06 9.43 -12.76
N LEU A 64 -0.04 10.15 -12.50
CA LEU A 64 -0.95 9.81 -11.43
C LEU A 64 -1.73 8.51 -11.72
N THR A 65 -2.08 8.26 -12.98
CA THR A 65 -2.72 6.99 -13.38
C THR A 65 -1.80 5.81 -13.13
N GLN A 66 -0.52 5.93 -13.49
CA GLN A 66 0.49 4.89 -13.25
C GLN A 66 0.62 4.61 -11.75
N ALA A 67 0.76 5.65 -10.93
CA ALA A 67 0.84 5.50 -9.49
C ALA A 67 -0.38 4.76 -8.93
N ILE A 68 -1.60 5.16 -9.27
CA ILE A 68 -2.82 4.49 -8.79
C ILE A 68 -2.90 3.04 -9.28
N TYR A 69 -2.56 2.79 -10.54
CA TYR A 69 -2.65 1.46 -11.13
C TYR A 69 -1.68 0.49 -10.45
N TYR A 70 -0.39 0.84 -10.39
CA TYR A 70 0.61 -0.08 -9.88
C TYR A 70 0.56 -0.26 -8.36
N GLU A 71 0.06 0.75 -7.64
CA GLU A 71 -0.02 0.69 -6.18
C GLU A 71 -1.36 0.17 -5.67
N ALA A 72 -2.46 0.46 -6.38
CA ALA A 72 -3.82 0.29 -5.85
C ALA A 72 -4.84 -0.28 -6.85
N ALA A 73 -4.43 -0.88 -7.99
CA ALA A 73 -5.38 -1.40 -8.96
C ALA A 73 -6.38 -2.43 -8.39
N ASN A 74 -5.94 -3.22 -7.41
CA ASN A 74 -6.75 -4.24 -6.72
C ASN A 74 -7.45 -3.73 -5.44
N GLU A 75 -7.19 -2.48 -5.05
CA GLU A 75 -7.81 -1.88 -3.88
C GLU A 75 -9.25 -1.40 -4.18
N PRO A 76 -10.10 -1.25 -3.15
CA PRO A 76 -11.40 -0.60 -3.31
C PRO A 76 -11.21 0.83 -3.86
N LEU A 77 -12.28 1.39 -4.45
CA LEU A 77 -12.26 2.74 -5.01
C LEU A 77 -11.71 3.79 -4.02
N GLN A 78 -12.04 3.64 -2.73
CA GLN A 78 -11.51 4.49 -1.66
C GLN A 78 -9.99 4.39 -1.55
N GLY A 79 -9.40 3.19 -1.64
CA GLY A 79 -7.95 2.97 -1.61
C GLY A 79 -7.25 3.60 -2.81
N LYS A 80 -7.85 3.51 -4.00
CA LYS A 80 -7.36 4.19 -5.22
C LYS A 80 -7.30 5.72 -5.03
N ARG A 81 -8.37 6.31 -4.48
CA ARG A 81 -8.41 7.76 -4.16
C ARG A 81 -7.41 8.12 -3.06
N ALA A 82 -7.22 7.26 -2.07
CA ALA A 82 -6.29 7.48 -0.97
C ALA A 82 -4.83 7.54 -1.45
N VAL A 83 -4.40 6.63 -2.32
CA VAL A 83 -3.06 6.69 -2.95
C VAL A 83 -2.90 7.97 -3.78
N ALA A 84 -3.91 8.32 -4.57
CA ALA A 84 -3.91 9.57 -5.33
C ALA A 84 -3.79 10.81 -4.41
N GLN A 85 -4.50 10.81 -3.28
CA GLN A 85 -4.44 11.87 -2.29
C GLN A 85 -3.03 11.98 -1.69
N VAL A 86 -2.34 10.87 -1.41
CA VAL A 86 -0.95 10.88 -0.92
C VAL A 86 -0.01 11.54 -1.93
N VAL A 87 -0.11 11.20 -3.21
CA VAL A 87 0.72 11.83 -4.27
C VAL A 87 0.50 13.34 -4.32
N LEU A 88 -0.76 13.79 -4.28
CA LEU A 88 -1.09 15.21 -4.30
C LEU A 88 -0.72 15.94 -3.00
N ASN A 89 -0.76 15.24 -1.86
CA ASN A 89 -0.28 15.74 -0.58
C ASN A 89 1.23 15.94 -0.59
N ARG A 90 1.99 14.98 -1.14
CA ARG A 90 3.43 15.08 -1.32
C ARG A 90 3.78 16.29 -2.19
N LEU A 91 3.11 16.47 -3.34
CA LEU A 91 3.29 17.65 -4.20
C LEU A 91 3.13 18.97 -3.43
N LYS A 92 2.20 19.01 -2.47
CA LYS A 92 1.91 20.19 -1.65
C LYS A 92 2.80 20.30 -0.41
N HIS A 93 3.65 19.31 -0.12
CA HIS A 93 4.44 19.29 1.10
C HIS A 93 5.92 19.58 0.79
N PRO A 94 6.58 20.49 1.55
CA PRO A 94 7.94 20.96 1.24
C PRO A 94 9.03 19.89 1.29
N ALA A 95 8.73 18.69 1.81
CA ALA A 95 9.65 17.56 1.80
C ALA A 95 9.74 16.85 0.44
N TYR A 96 8.87 17.12 -0.53
CA TYR A 96 8.82 16.39 -1.79
C TYR A 96 8.88 17.33 -3.01
N PRO A 97 9.05 16.78 -4.22
CA PRO A 97 8.96 17.56 -5.45
C PRO A 97 7.58 18.20 -5.66
N ASN A 98 7.57 19.41 -6.24
CA ASN A 98 6.37 20.21 -6.45
C ASN A 98 5.68 19.93 -7.80
N SER A 99 5.70 18.68 -8.28
CA SER A 99 4.99 18.23 -9.48
C SER A 99 4.53 16.78 -9.34
N VAL A 100 3.48 16.39 -10.05
CA VAL A 100 2.88 15.06 -9.93
C VAL A 100 3.88 14.01 -10.40
N CYS A 101 4.44 14.19 -11.59
CA CYS A 101 5.45 13.29 -12.12
C CYS A 101 6.74 13.33 -11.28
N GLY A 102 7.10 14.50 -10.73
CA GLY A 102 8.25 14.61 -9.84
C GLY A 102 8.12 13.74 -8.58
N VAL A 103 6.93 13.69 -7.99
CA VAL A 103 6.63 12.81 -6.85
C VAL A 103 6.61 11.34 -7.28
N VAL A 104 5.92 11.01 -8.37
CA VAL A 104 5.75 9.62 -8.82
C VAL A 104 7.07 8.98 -9.22
N TYR A 105 7.98 9.75 -9.81
CA TYR A 105 9.29 9.27 -10.26
C TYR A 105 10.44 9.70 -9.34
N GLU A 106 10.14 10.10 -8.10
CA GLU A 106 11.18 10.45 -7.15
C GLU A 106 12.10 9.24 -6.90
N GLY A 107 13.40 9.42 -7.14
CA GLY A 107 14.40 8.37 -6.95
C GLY A 107 14.56 7.40 -8.13
N VAL A 108 13.91 7.60 -9.28
CA VAL A 108 14.04 6.68 -10.45
C VAL A 108 15.50 6.48 -10.92
N TYR A 109 16.35 7.49 -10.74
CA TYR A 109 17.79 7.44 -11.06
C TYR A 109 18.67 7.01 -9.86
N ARG A 110 18.07 6.52 -8.78
CA ARG A 110 18.76 6.06 -7.57
C ARG A 110 18.54 4.56 -7.37
N PRO A 111 19.29 3.92 -6.44
CA PRO A 111 19.08 2.51 -6.09
C PRO A 111 17.73 2.25 -5.41
N VAL A 112 17.16 3.25 -4.73
CA VAL A 112 15.88 3.16 -4.02
C VAL A 112 14.91 4.16 -4.65
N CYS A 113 13.75 3.65 -5.06
CA CYS A 113 12.73 4.42 -5.76
C CYS A 113 11.51 4.58 -4.86
N GLN A 114 10.89 5.76 -4.89
CA GLN A 114 9.77 6.07 -4.00
C GLN A 114 8.52 5.23 -4.31
N PHE A 115 8.35 4.86 -5.58
CA PHE A 115 7.36 3.90 -6.05
C PHE A 115 8.08 2.76 -6.75
N SER A 116 7.88 1.52 -6.30
CA SER A 116 8.68 0.37 -6.75
C SER A 116 8.53 0.11 -8.25
N PHE A 117 7.34 0.36 -8.79
CA PHE A 117 7.01 0.14 -10.21
C PHE A 117 7.89 0.93 -11.19
N THR A 118 8.50 2.03 -10.72
CA THR A 118 9.43 2.84 -11.52
C THR A 118 10.80 2.20 -11.70
N CYS A 119 11.10 1.14 -10.93
CA CYS A 119 12.43 0.52 -10.85
C CYS A 119 12.41 -1.02 -10.87
N ASP A 120 11.26 -1.67 -10.73
CA ASP A 120 11.11 -3.14 -10.72
C ASP A 120 10.72 -3.73 -12.09
N GLY A 121 10.74 -2.91 -13.15
CA GLY A 121 10.36 -3.33 -14.50
C GLY A 121 8.85 -3.49 -14.73
N ALA A 122 7.98 -3.13 -13.79
CA ALA A 122 6.52 -3.18 -13.98
C ALA A 122 6.02 -2.35 -15.17
N LEU A 123 6.74 -1.27 -15.52
CA LEU A 123 6.46 -0.44 -16.69
C LEU A 123 6.69 -1.14 -18.03
N LEU A 124 7.39 -2.29 -18.05
CA LEU A 124 7.54 -3.13 -19.25
C LEU A 124 6.29 -3.97 -19.55
N ARG A 125 5.41 -4.16 -18.56
CA ARG A 125 4.22 -5.01 -18.69
C ARG A 125 3.04 -4.20 -19.22
N GLN A 126 2.29 -4.77 -20.15
CA GLN A 126 1.05 -4.18 -20.64
C GLN A 126 0.00 -4.13 -19.51
N PRO A 127 -0.53 -2.95 -19.17
CA PRO A 127 -1.56 -2.83 -18.13
C PRO A 127 -2.88 -3.50 -18.53
N MET A 128 -3.62 -4.03 -17.56
CA MET A 128 -4.98 -4.52 -17.79
C MET A 128 -5.92 -3.33 -18.04
N ALA A 129 -6.53 -3.30 -19.24
CA ALA A 129 -7.30 -2.16 -19.73
C ALA A 129 -8.39 -1.67 -18.76
N ARG A 130 -9.13 -2.59 -18.12
CA ARG A 130 -10.19 -2.24 -17.16
C ARG A 130 -9.64 -1.49 -15.95
N GLN A 131 -8.65 -2.06 -15.26
CA GLN A 131 -8.05 -1.46 -14.07
C GLN A 131 -7.31 -0.16 -14.39
N TRP A 132 -6.70 -0.08 -15.57
CA TRP A 132 -6.09 1.16 -16.06
C TRP A 132 -7.15 2.24 -16.27
N GLY A 133 -8.27 1.92 -16.90
CA GLY A 133 -9.40 2.84 -17.09
C GLY A 133 -9.96 3.37 -15.78
N GLU A 134 -10.16 2.49 -14.79
CA GLU A 134 -10.59 2.88 -13.44
C GLU A 134 -9.58 3.80 -12.75
N SER A 135 -8.29 3.47 -12.84
CA SER A 135 -7.20 4.26 -12.25
C SER A 135 -7.11 5.64 -12.91
N LYS A 136 -7.29 5.71 -14.23
CA LYS A 136 -7.32 6.95 -15.00
C LYS A 136 -8.52 7.82 -14.62
N ALA A 137 -9.70 7.24 -14.43
CA ALA A 137 -10.88 7.98 -14.00
C ALA A 137 -10.68 8.60 -12.61
N VAL A 138 -10.08 7.86 -11.68
CA VAL A 138 -9.71 8.40 -10.35
C VAL A 138 -8.68 9.52 -10.50
N ALA A 139 -7.62 9.33 -11.28
CA ALA A 139 -6.61 10.35 -11.53
C ALA A 139 -7.20 11.65 -12.10
N GLN A 140 -8.10 11.55 -13.09
CA GLN A 140 -8.80 12.69 -13.68
C GLN A 140 -9.61 13.46 -12.64
N ALA A 141 -10.37 12.76 -11.79
CA ALA A 141 -11.17 13.39 -10.74
C ALA A 141 -10.30 14.10 -9.69
N MET A 142 -9.22 13.46 -9.24
CA MET A 142 -8.31 14.00 -8.23
C MET A 142 -7.55 15.23 -8.77
N LEU A 143 -7.12 15.22 -10.03
CA LEU A 143 -6.54 16.40 -10.69
C LEU A 143 -7.54 17.53 -10.97
N ALA A 144 -8.84 17.23 -10.90
CA ALA A 144 -9.93 18.19 -11.04
C ALA A 144 -10.40 18.77 -9.70
N GLY A 145 -9.77 18.39 -8.58
CA GLY A 145 -10.06 18.96 -7.25
C GLY A 145 -10.74 17.99 -6.28
N SER A 146 -11.02 16.76 -6.66
CA SER A 146 -11.52 15.75 -5.72
C SER A 146 -10.51 15.48 -4.60
N VAL A 147 -11.03 15.07 -3.45
CA VAL A 147 -10.24 14.74 -2.25
C VAL A 147 -10.70 13.41 -1.66
N GLU A 148 -9.81 12.74 -0.93
CA GLU A 148 -10.15 11.60 -0.07
C GLU A 148 -9.99 11.99 1.41
N PRO A 149 -11.08 12.43 2.08
CA PRO A 149 -10.99 12.95 3.43
C PRO A 149 -10.52 11.93 4.47
N SER A 150 -10.71 10.63 4.24
CA SER A 150 -10.36 9.59 5.23
C SER A 150 -8.85 9.48 5.47
N VAL A 151 -8.02 9.96 4.54
CA VAL A 151 -6.55 9.97 4.69
C VAL A 151 -5.97 11.38 4.89
N GLY A 152 -6.77 12.44 4.77
CA GLY A 152 -6.40 13.81 5.14
C GLY A 152 -5.01 14.24 4.69
N THR A 153 -4.10 14.44 5.65
CA THR A 153 -2.69 14.86 5.45
C THR A 153 -1.70 13.70 5.28
N ALA A 154 -2.16 12.51 4.92
CA ALA A 154 -1.27 11.36 4.68
C ALA A 154 -0.21 11.68 3.63
N THR A 155 1.04 11.36 3.94
CA THR A 155 2.18 11.46 3.03
C THR A 155 2.90 10.13 2.84
N HIS A 156 2.51 9.10 3.59
CA HIS A 156 3.10 7.77 3.53
C HIS A 156 2.00 6.72 3.62
N TYR A 157 2.24 5.57 2.99
CA TYR A 157 1.48 4.37 3.20
C TYR A 157 2.36 3.15 2.95
N HIS A 158 1.92 1.99 3.43
CA HIS A 158 2.49 0.70 3.06
C HIS A 158 1.38 -0.37 3.09
N ALA A 159 1.65 -1.50 2.44
CA ALA A 159 0.76 -2.66 2.53
C ALA A 159 0.87 -3.33 3.91
N ASP A 160 -0.22 -3.88 4.42
CA ASP A 160 -0.36 -4.47 5.75
C ASP A 160 0.46 -5.77 5.95
N TYR A 161 0.89 -6.39 4.86
CA TYR A 161 1.84 -7.51 4.86
C TYR A 161 3.31 -7.06 4.89
N VAL A 162 3.59 -5.75 5.02
CA VAL A 162 4.94 -5.17 5.20
C VAL A 162 4.99 -4.37 6.50
N VAL A 163 6.14 -4.35 7.19
CA VAL A 163 6.35 -3.54 8.41
C VAL A 163 7.61 -2.70 8.28
N PRO A 164 7.52 -1.50 7.69
CA PRO A 164 8.68 -0.63 7.54
C PRO A 164 9.06 0.03 8.87
N ARG A 165 10.36 0.23 9.12
CA ARG A 165 10.85 0.85 10.38
C ARG A 165 10.26 2.22 10.65
N TRP A 166 10.00 3.01 9.61
CA TRP A 166 9.41 4.33 9.75
C TRP A 166 7.93 4.30 10.20
N ALA A 167 7.24 3.17 10.10
CA ALA A 167 5.85 3.07 10.57
C ALA A 167 5.73 3.42 12.07
N PHE A 168 6.79 3.17 12.84
CA PHE A 168 6.89 3.49 14.26
C PHE A 168 7.30 4.94 14.55
N THR A 169 7.84 5.67 13.56
CA THR A 169 8.23 7.09 13.72
C THR A 169 7.15 8.06 13.26
N LEU A 170 6.16 7.57 12.50
CA LEU A 170 5.09 8.37 11.92
C LEU A 170 3.75 8.14 12.63
N ALA A 171 2.83 9.10 12.47
CA ALA A 171 1.50 8.99 13.04
C ALA A 171 0.57 8.21 12.08
N LYS A 172 0.15 7.00 12.49
CA LYS A 172 -0.83 6.18 11.77
C LYS A 172 -2.19 6.87 11.74
N ILE A 173 -2.81 6.96 10.57
CA ILE A 173 -4.10 7.63 10.35
C ILE A 173 -5.23 6.60 10.28
N THR A 174 -5.13 5.65 9.34
CA THR A 174 -6.18 4.68 9.07
C THR A 174 -5.65 3.55 8.22
N GLN A 175 -6.43 2.49 8.08
CA GLN A 175 -6.21 1.41 7.11
C GLN A 175 -7.41 1.36 6.15
N ILE A 176 -7.13 1.29 4.85
CA ILE A 176 -8.13 1.16 3.78
C ILE A 176 -7.68 0.02 2.89
N GLY A 177 -8.49 -1.04 2.83
CA GLY A 177 -8.09 -2.29 2.20
C GLY A 177 -6.78 -2.79 2.80
N THR A 178 -5.79 -3.08 1.95
CA THR A 178 -4.48 -3.56 2.41
C THR A 178 -3.53 -2.43 2.80
N HIS A 179 -3.88 -1.16 2.57
CA HIS A 179 -2.98 -0.04 2.82
C HIS A 179 -3.19 0.63 4.17
N ILE A 180 -2.10 0.86 4.88
CA ILE A 180 -2.05 1.62 6.13
C ILE A 180 -1.42 2.98 5.85
N PHE A 181 -2.12 4.06 6.19
CA PHE A 181 -1.75 5.44 5.86
C PHE A 181 -1.20 6.18 7.08
N TYR A 182 -0.17 7.01 6.86
CA TYR A 182 0.54 7.75 7.89
C TYR A 182 0.82 9.20 7.47
N ARG A 183 0.98 10.06 8.48
CA ARG A 183 1.49 11.44 8.33
C ARG A 183 2.71 11.68 9.20
N PHE A 184 3.44 12.75 8.90
CA PHE A 184 4.46 13.26 9.81
C PHE A 184 3.85 13.60 11.18
N PRO A 185 4.61 13.40 12.28
CA PRO A 185 4.19 13.87 13.59
C PRO A 185 4.30 15.41 13.71
N GLY A 186 3.57 15.98 14.68
CA GLY A 186 3.68 17.40 15.03
C GLY A 186 3.23 18.37 13.92
N SER A 187 3.89 19.53 13.85
CA SER A 187 3.54 20.61 12.91
C SER A 187 3.73 20.23 11.45
N ALA A 188 4.59 19.28 11.14
CA ALA A 188 4.82 18.83 9.76
C ALA A 188 3.66 18.00 9.20
N GLY A 189 2.89 17.32 10.06
CA GLY A 189 1.71 16.56 9.65
C GLY A 189 0.42 17.36 9.63
N ASN A 190 0.46 18.63 10.05
CA ASN A 190 -0.72 19.48 10.07
C ASN A 190 -1.05 20.03 8.67
N ASN A 191 -2.29 20.47 8.47
CA ASN A 191 -2.70 21.02 7.17
C ASN A 191 -1.95 22.29 6.75
N ARG A 192 -1.39 23.05 7.70
CA ARG A 192 -0.62 24.28 7.45
C ARG A 192 0.75 24.00 6.82
N ALA A 193 1.23 22.75 6.86
CA ALA A 193 2.48 22.35 6.21
C ALA A 193 2.33 22.18 4.69
N PHE A 194 1.10 22.04 4.18
CA PHE A 194 0.80 21.73 2.78
C PHE A 194 0.69 23.00 1.92
N ILE A 195 1.78 23.77 1.88
CA ILE A 195 1.89 25.08 1.19
C ILE A 195 2.50 25.02 -0.21
N GLY A 196 2.99 23.84 -0.62
CA GLY A 196 3.60 23.59 -1.91
C GLY A 196 2.64 23.90 -3.04
N ARG A 197 3.17 24.51 -4.09
CA ARG A 197 2.44 24.86 -5.31
C ARG A 197 3.08 24.12 -6.47
N TRP A 198 2.24 23.67 -7.39
CA TRP A 198 2.72 23.11 -8.65
C TRP A 198 3.73 24.08 -9.30
N ASN A 199 4.90 23.55 -9.68
CA ASN A 199 6.01 24.35 -10.21
C ASN A 199 5.82 24.80 -11.67
N GLY A 200 4.69 24.45 -12.30
CA GLY A 200 4.39 24.81 -13.69
C GLY A 200 4.85 23.77 -14.72
N TYR A 201 5.46 22.66 -14.30
CA TYR A 201 6.05 21.69 -15.22
C TYR A 201 5.94 20.22 -14.74
N GLU A 202 5.48 19.38 -15.66
CA GLU A 202 5.33 17.94 -15.54
C GLU A 202 6.17 17.26 -16.63
N ALA A 203 7.13 16.45 -16.21
CA ALA A 203 7.92 15.62 -17.09
C ALA A 203 7.90 14.18 -16.61
N VAL A 204 7.45 13.29 -17.49
CA VAL A 204 7.75 11.87 -17.37
C VAL A 204 9.24 11.72 -17.66
N PRO A 205 10.04 11.15 -16.75
CA PRO A 205 11.46 10.94 -17.02
C PRO A 205 11.63 10.00 -18.22
N ALA A 206 12.76 10.15 -18.93
CA ALA A 206 13.19 9.11 -19.85
C ALA A 206 13.49 7.85 -19.03
N ILE A 207 12.67 6.82 -19.20
CA ILE A 207 12.84 5.53 -18.55
C ILE A 207 13.87 4.74 -19.34
N ASP A 208 14.95 4.36 -18.67
CA ASP A 208 15.94 3.44 -19.22
C ASP A 208 15.39 2.01 -19.14
N TYR A 209 14.71 1.59 -20.21
CA TYR A 209 14.10 0.27 -20.30
C TYR A 209 15.14 -0.85 -20.32
N ASP A 210 16.37 -0.58 -20.76
CA ASP A 210 17.44 -1.59 -20.78
C ASP A 210 17.99 -1.81 -19.38
N ARG A 211 18.14 -0.74 -18.57
CA ARG A 211 18.38 -0.88 -17.12
C ARG A 211 17.27 -1.68 -16.44
N LEU A 212 16.00 -1.39 -16.73
CA LEU A 212 14.87 -2.11 -16.13
C LEU A 212 14.85 -3.59 -16.52
N ARG A 213 15.14 -3.91 -17.79
CA ARG A 213 15.28 -5.30 -18.26
C ARG A 213 16.43 -6.00 -17.57
N GLY A 214 17.60 -5.35 -17.47
CA GLY A 214 18.76 -5.89 -16.77
C GLY A 214 18.50 -6.15 -15.29
N MET A 215 17.73 -5.29 -14.61
CA MET A 215 17.31 -5.54 -13.22
C MET A 215 16.37 -6.73 -13.10
N LEU A 216 15.38 -6.85 -13.99
CA LEU A 216 14.47 -8.00 -14.04
C LEU A 216 15.22 -9.31 -14.36
N GLU A 217 16.15 -9.27 -15.31
CA GLU A 217 16.99 -10.41 -15.70
C GLU A 217 17.97 -10.82 -14.59
N ALA A 218 18.54 -9.86 -13.86
CA ALA A 218 19.38 -10.11 -12.69
C ALA A 218 18.59 -10.75 -11.54
N GLU A 219 17.32 -10.37 -11.37
CA GLU A 219 16.38 -11.03 -10.43
C GLU A 219 15.98 -12.46 -10.88
N LEU A 220 16.06 -12.75 -12.19
CA LEU A 220 15.74 -14.04 -12.80
C LEU A 220 16.98 -14.93 -13.05
N GLY A 221 18.18 -14.50 -12.64
CA GLY A 221 19.40 -15.29 -12.77
C GLY A 221 19.34 -16.59 -11.95
N PRO A 222 20.12 -17.64 -12.31
CA PRO A 222 20.17 -18.87 -11.54
C PRO A 222 20.86 -18.60 -10.21
N VAL A 223 20.09 -18.25 -9.19
CA VAL A 223 20.55 -18.25 -7.80
C VAL A 223 20.45 -19.69 -7.32
N GLU A 224 21.54 -20.45 -7.41
CA GLU A 224 21.63 -21.67 -6.60
C GLU A 224 21.58 -21.23 -5.13
N PRO A 225 20.62 -21.76 -4.33
CA PRO A 225 20.47 -21.32 -2.96
C PRO A 225 21.68 -21.77 -2.14
N GLU A 226 22.43 -20.80 -1.60
CA GLU A 226 23.49 -21.05 -0.63
C GLU A 226 22.89 -21.70 0.63
N TYR A 227 23.40 -22.88 1.01
CA TYR A 227 22.95 -23.60 2.18
C TYR A 227 23.40 -22.87 3.46
N VAL A 228 22.42 -22.38 4.23
CA VAL A 228 22.65 -21.82 5.57
C VAL A 228 22.25 -22.85 6.63
N PRO A 229 23.18 -23.36 7.46
CA PRO A 229 22.87 -24.34 8.49
C PRO A 229 21.81 -23.79 9.48
N GLY A 230 20.67 -24.50 9.60
CA GLY A 230 19.57 -24.15 10.52
C GLY A 230 18.21 -23.89 9.86
N LEU A 231 18.13 -23.91 8.52
CA LEU A 231 16.88 -23.88 7.76
C LEU A 231 16.58 -25.27 7.19
N THR A 232 15.44 -25.88 7.52
CA THR A 232 15.06 -27.23 7.04
C THR A 232 14.20 -27.25 5.79
N VAL A 233 13.96 -26.10 5.14
CA VAL A 233 13.25 -26.05 3.86
C VAL A 233 14.00 -25.15 2.89
N THR A 234 14.35 -25.71 1.74
CA THR A 234 14.96 -24.99 0.61
C THR A 234 13.94 -24.00 0.05
N PRO A 235 14.25 -22.70 -0.06
CA PRO A 235 13.33 -21.70 -0.62
C PRO A 235 12.96 -22.05 -2.06
N HIS A 236 11.67 -21.95 -2.40
CA HIS A 236 11.21 -22.08 -3.79
C HIS A 236 11.52 -20.78 -4.54
N VAL A 237 11.85 -20.85 -5.83
CA VAL A 237 12.24 -19.67 -6.66
C VAL A 237 11.15 -18.58 -6.72
N ALA A 238 9.90 -18.94 -6.45
CA ALA A 238 8.77 -18.01 -6.38
C ALA A 238 8.54 -17.37 -4.99
N ASP A 239 9.35 -17.72 -3.99
CA ASP A 239 9.25 -17.22 -2.62
C ASP A 239 9.97 -15.86 -2.51
N ARG A 240 9.21 -14.78 -2.33
CA ARG A 240 9.68 -13.38 -2.44
C ARG A 240 9.92 -12.70 -1.08
N HIS A 241 10.16 -13.47 -0.03
CA HIS A 241 10.40 -12.95 1.32
C HIS A 241 11.88 -12.64 1.57
N ALA A 242 12.14 -11.63 2.41
CA ALA A 242 13.49 -11.21 2.75
C ALA A 242 14.24 -12.30 3.55
N PRO A 243 15.58 -12.39 3.47
CA PRO A 243 16.38 -13.46 4.12
C PRO A 243 16.20 -13.60 5.64
N ALA A 244 15.65 -12.60 6.33
CA ALA A 244 15.40 -12.57 7.77
C ALA A 244 13.91 -12.72 8.14
N ASP A 245 13.04 -13.01 7.18
CA ASP A 245 11.61 -13.19 7.42
C ASP A 245 11.33 -14.60 7.98
N VAL A 246 10.96 -14.66 9.26
CA VAL A 246 10.56 -15.91 9.96
C VAL A 246 9.07 -16.19 9.86
N GLY A 247 8.30 -15.34 9.18
CA GLY A 247 6.86 -15.50 9.00
C GLY A 247 6.53 -16.55 7.95
N GLY A 248 6.49 -17.83 8.34
CA GLY A 248 5.95 -18.90 7.48
C GLY A 248 6.61 -20.27 7.57
N ARG A 249 7.62 -20.47 8.43
CA ARG A 249 8.25 -21.79 8.58
C ARG A 249 7.54 -22.63 9.65
N ILE A 250 6.35 -23.15 9.33
CA ILE A 250 5.81 -24.31 10.04
C ILE A 250 6.35 -25.57 9.38
N ASP A 251 7.12 -26.35 10.15
CA ASP A 251 7.60 -27.68 9.77
C ASP A 251 6.41 -28.65 9.70
N THR A 252 5.92 -28.94 8.49
CA THR A 252 4.82 -29.89 8.25
C THR A 252 5.26 -31.36 8.42
N THR A 253 6.55 -31.62 8.62
CA THR A 253 7.09 -32.96 8.92
C THR A 253 7.21 -33.23 10.42
N LYS A 254 7.09 -32.19 11.26
CA LYS A 254 6.83 -32.32 12.70
C LYS A 254 5.33 -32.36 12.98
N SER A 255 4.77 -33.55 12.79
CA SER A 255 3.50 -34.06 13.36
C SER A 255 2.45 -33.01 13.77
N TRP A 256 1.89 -32.29 12.80
CA TRP A 256 0.51 -31.83 12.84
C TRP A 256 -0.20 -32.41 11.62
N ARG A 257 -1.06 -33.41 11.84
CA ARG A 257 -1.97 -33.94 10.81
C ARG A 257 -3.36 -33.42 11.12
N LEU A 258 -3.89 -32.54 10.26
CA LEU A 258 -5.34 -32.40 10.12
C LEU A 258 -5.86 -33.73 9.54
N SER A 259 -6.46 -34.57 10.39
CA SER A 259 -7.30 -35.66 9.90
C SER A 259 -8.68 -35.06 9.64
N ILE A 260 -8.95 -34.71 8.39
CA ILE A 260 -10.32 -34.47 7.93
C ILE A 260 -10.83 -35.84 7.43
N PRO A 261 -11.80 -36.47 8.11
CA PRO A 261 -12.41 -37.69 7.60
C PRO A 261 -13.18 -37.38 6.30
N ASP A 262 -13.09 -38.31 5.36
CA ASP A 262 -13.85 -38.34 4.11
C ASP A 262 -15.36 -38.12 4.38
N PRO A 263 -16.03 -37.15 3.71
CA PRO A 263 -17.41 -36.76 4.01
C PRO A 263 -18.49 -37.83 3.75
N VAL A 264 -18.12 -39.04 3.30
CA VAL A 264 -19.07 -40.13 3.04
C VAL A 264 -19.26 -41.07 4.25
N ASN A 265 -18.53 -40.89 5.37
CA ASN A 265 -18.63 -41.77 6.55
C ASN A 265 -18.99 -41.08 7.89
N ALA A 266 -19.50 -39.85 7.87
CA ALA A 266 -19.92 -39.15 9.09
C ALA A 266 -21.45 -39.11 9.26
N THR A 267 -22.13 -40.26 9.23
CA THR A 267 -23.57 -40.35 9.52
C THR A 267 -23.83 -40.44 11.03
N GLY A 268 -24.65 -39.51 11.53
CA GLY A 268 -25.17 -39.48 12.90
C GLY A 268 -25.23 -38.07 13.48
N SER A 269 -24.06 -37.46 13.71
CA SER A 269 -23.94 -36.15 14.36
C SER A 269 -24.35 -34.96 13.47
N TYR A 270 -24.12 -35.06 12.15
CA TYR A 270 -24.45 -34.01 11.20
C TYR A 270 -25.98 -33.83 11.02
N ASN A 271 -26.73 -34.93 10.90
CA ASN A 271 -28.19 -34.89 10.76
C ASN A 271 -28.89 -34.39 12.04
N ALA A 272 -28.37 -34.73 13.23
CA ALA A 272 -28.88 -34.21 14.51
C ALA A 272 -28.59 -32.71 14.71
N THR A 273 -27.61 -32.15 14.00
CA THR A 273 -27.27 -30.73 14.03
C THR A 273 -28.12 -29.94 13.03
N LEU A 274 -28.41 -30.51 11.86
CA LEU A 274 -29.39 -29.96 10.92
C LEU A 274 -30.82 -29.98 11.45
N ALA A 275 -31.23 -31.03 12.19
CA ALA A 275 -32.55 -31.09 12.82
C ALA A 275 -32.74 -29.98 13.88
N ARG A 276 -31.73 -29.71 14.70
CA ARG A 276 -31.74 -28.60 15.66
C ARG A 276 -31.74 -27.21 15.00
N GLN A 277 -31.09 -27.07 13.85
CA GLN A 277 -31.08 -25.83 13.09
C GLN A 277 -32.37 -25.60 12.26
N GLY A 278 -33.21 -26.64 12.11
CA GLY A 278 -34.52 -26.56 11.47
C GLY A 278 -35.68 -26.25 12.42
N GLU A 279 -35.54 -26.52 13.73
CA GLU A 279 -36.58 -26.27 14.74
C GLU A 279 -36.57 -24.81 15.27
N ASP A 280 -35.42 -24.13 15.25
CA ASP A 280 -35.31 -22.72 15.66
C ASP A 280 -35.86 -21.71 14.63
N ASN A 281 -36.32 -22.17 13.46
CA ASN A 281 -36.94 -21.34 12.42
C ASN A 281 -38.46 -21.60 12.23
N ALA A 282 -39.09 -22.35 13.15
CA ALA A 282 -40.52 -22.64 13.10
C ALA A 282 -41.24 -22.28 14.42
N ILE A 283 -41.06 -21.05 14.90
CA ILE A 283 -41.97 -20.45 15.89
C ILE A 283 -42.24 -19.01 15.47
N GLY A 284 -43.43 -18.75 14.91
CA GLY A 284 -43.89 -17.38 14.67
C GLY A 284 -44.67 -17.11 13.38
N LEU A 285 -45.55 -18.00 12.93
CA LEU A 285 -46.74 -17.60 12.17
C LEU A 285 -47.97 -18.08 12.94
N ASP A 286 -48.46 -17.16 13.78
CA ASP A 286 -49.84 -16.89 14.20
C ASP A 286 -50.91 -17.96 13.87
N GLU A 287 -51.45 -18.60 14.91
CA GLU A 287 -52.82 -19.11 14.93
C GLU A 287 -53.72 -18.01 15.52
N GLY A 288 -54.80 -17.67 14.81
CA GLY A 288 -55.77 -16.69 15.29
C GLY A 288 -57.06 -16.66 14.48
N GLU A 289 -57.73 -17.81 14.35
CA GLU A 289 -59.12 -17.87 13.89
C GLU A 289 -60.06 -17.64 15.08
N LYS A 290 -60.77 -16.50 15.05
CA LYS A 290 -62.20 -16.38 15.34
C LYS A 290 -62.78 -15.23 14.53
#